data_AF-A0A1P8WDG0-F1
#
_entry.id   AF-A0A1P8WDG0-F1
#
_cell.length_a   1.000
_cell.length_b   1.000
_cell.length_c   1.000
_cell.angle_alpha   90.00
_cell.angle_beta   90.00
_cell.angle_gamma   90.00
#
_symmetry.space_group_name_H-M   'P 1'
#
loop_
_entity.id
_entity.type
_entity.pdbx_description
1 polymer ?
#
loop_
_entity_poly.entity_id
_entity_poly.type
_entity_poly.pdbx_seq_one_letter_code
_entity_poly.pdbx_strand_id
1 'polypeptide(L)'
;MSNFTWTDRELIAWLDELLPVERMTQFEEQMRSDETLQSRLSQLIHHRDQGGHSVGEIWQRAGLSCPSRSELSGYLLQTMPEEAAGYIEFHLKTIGCRVCQANLKDLEDHAQQTEAAPGRRRRFFESSAGLLQDSADSDEF
;
A
#
# COMPACT_ATOMS: atom_id res chain seq x y z
N MET A 1 -11.92 23.58 14.75
CA MET A 1 -11.20 22.29 14.73
C MET A 1 -12.19 21.23 15.17
N SER A 2 -12.47 20.25 14.32
CA SER A 2 -13.36 19.14 14.68
C SER A 2 -12.62 18.25 15.67
N ASN A 3 -13.18 18.05 16.86
CA ASN A 3 -12.57 17.23 17.88
C ASN A 3 -13.10 15.80 17.72
N PHE A 4 -12.29 14.90 17.14
CA PHE A 4 -12.68 13.52 16.91
C PHE A 4 -12.38 12.67 18.16
N THR A 5 -13.24 11.68 18.40
CA THR A 5 -12.97 10.65 19.40
C THR A 5 -12.16 9.53 18.76
N TRP A 6 -10.99 9.23 19.33
CA TRP A 6 -10.08 8.21 18.83
C TRP A 6 -10.08 6.98 19.74
N THR A 7 -10.31 5.82 19.12
CA THR A 7 -10.21 4.51 19.80
C THR A 7 -8.76 4.05 19.87
N ASP A 8 -8.40 3.24 20.87
CA ASP A 8 -7.02 2.73 21.01
C ASP A 8 -6.59 1.91 19.78
N ARG A 9 -7.54 1.20 19.15
CA ARG A 9 -7.31 0.50 17.88
C ARG A 9 -6.85 1.45 16.77
N GLU A 10 -7.44 2.65 16.68
CA GLU A 10 -7.05 3.64 15.66
C GLU A 10 -5.71 4.28 15.98
N LEU A 11 -5.40 4.50 17.26
CA LEU A 11 -4.07 4.99 17.69
C LEU A 11 -2.98 3.98 17.33
N ILE A 12 -3.23 2.69 17.56
CA ILE A 12 -2.33 1.60 17.17
C ILE A 12 -2.20 1.53 15.65
N ALA A 13 -3.32 1.60 14.92
CA ALA A 13 -3.29 1.59 13.46
C ALA A 13 -2.51 2.80 12.90
N TRP A 14 -2.54 3.95 13.58
CA TRP A 14 -1.70 5.09 13.23
C TRP A 14 -0.21 4.78 13.44
N LEU A 15 0.17 4.19 14.59
CA LEU A 15 1.55 3.78 14.90
C LEU A 15 2.12 2.80 13.87
N ASP A 16 1.27 1.95 13.29
CA ASP A 16 1.65 0.98 12.26
C ASP A 16 1.49 1.52 10.82
N GLU A 17 1.14 2.79 10.64
CA GLU A 17 0.86 3.45 9.34
C GLU A 17 -0.30 2.82 8.53
N LEU A 18 -1.21 2.14 9.23
CA LEU A 18 -2.33 1.38 8.66
C LEU A 18 -3.67 2.12 8.68
N LEU A 19 -3.73 3.33 9.23
CA LEU A 19 -4.92 4.17 9.10
C LEU A 19 -5.14 4.62 7.64
N PRO A 20 -6.40 4.82 7.20
CA PRO A 20 -6.70 5.53 5.96
C PRO A 20 -6.09 6.95 5.96
N VAL A 21 -5.74 7.45 4.77
CA VAL A 21 -5.01 8.74 4.61
C VAL A 21 -5.75 9.89 5.25
N GLU A 22 -7.06 10.00 5.02
CA GLU A 22 -7.89 11.07 5.57
C GLU A 22 -7.94 11.02 7.10
N ARG A 23 -7.97 9.81 7.68
CA ARG A 23 -7.96 9.60 9.13
C ARG A 23 -6.59 9.96 9.73
N MET A 24 -5.49 9.66 9.04
CA MET A 24 -4.14 10.08 9.48
C MET A 24 -4.02 11.60 9.57
N THR A 25 -4.46 12.33 8.53
CA THR A 25 -4.40 13.80 8.53
C THR A 25 -5.24 14.39 9.66
N GLN A 26 -6.46 13.89 9.88
CA GLN A 26 -7.32 14.31 10.99
C GLN A 26 -6.66 14.07 12.36
N PHE A 27 -6.02 12.91 12.52
CA PHE A 27 -5.33 12.55 13.75
C PHE A 27 -4.15 13.49 14.03
N GLU A 28 -3.28 13.72 13.04
CA GLU A 28 -2.11 14.58 13.17
C GLU A 28 -2.47 16.04 13.47
N GLU A 29 -3.55 16.54 12.86
CA GLU A 29 -4.04 17.90 13.11
C GLU A 29 -4.54 18.06 14.56
N GLN A 30 -5.33 17.11 15.07
CA GLN A 30 -5.81 17.14 16.45
C GLN A 30 -4.66 16.92 17.45
N MET A 31 -3.76 15.98 17.16
CA MET A 31 -2.64 15.63 18.04
C MET A 31 -1.73 16.81 18.33
N ARG A 32 -1.61 17.79 17.43
CA ARG A 32 -0.81 19.01 17.64
C ARG A 32 -1.22 19.83 18.86
N SER A 33 -2.49 19.80 19.26
CA SER A 33 -3.04 20.65 20.32
C SER A 33 -3.76 19.89 21.44
N ASP A 34 -3.85 18.56 21.36
CA ASP A 34 -4.59 17.74 22.32
C ASP A 34 -3.63 16.95 23.22
N GLU A 35 -3.31 17.52 24.39
CA GLU A 35 -2.42 16.90 25.39
C GLU A 35 -2.97 15.56 25.93
N THR A 36 -4.29 15.42 25.98
CA THR A 36 -4.92 14.17 26.44
C THR A 36 -4.70 13.06 25.42
N LEU A 37 -4.87 13.37 24.14
CA LEU A 37 -4.60 12.44 23.05
C LEU A 37 -3.11 12.07 22.98
N GLN A 38 -2.22 13.05 23.13
CA GLN A 38 -0.77 12.82 23.20
C GLN A 38 -0.42 11.88 24.37
N SER A 39 -0.96 12.12 25.57
CA SER A 39 -0.70 11.30 26.75
C SER A 39 -1.18 9.85 26.54
N ARG A 40 -2.39 9.67 25.98
CA ARG A 40 -2.91 8.33 25.65
C ARG A 40 -2.02 7.60 24.66
N LEU A 41 -1.56 8.27 23.60
CA LEU A 41 -0.64 7.69 22.62
C LEU A 41 0.69 7.26 23.27
N SER A 42 1.28 8.12 24.12
CA SER A 42 2.53 7.78 24.85
C SER A 42 2.36 6.55 25.76
N GLN A 43 1.22 6.40 26.42
CA GLN A 43 0.93 5.21 27.24
C GLN A 43 0.86 3.94 26.39
N LEU A 44 0.22 3.99 25.22
CA LEU A 44 0.14 2.86 24.30
C LEU A 44 1.52 2.46 23.76
N ILE A 45 2.37 3.43 23.41
CA ILE A 45 3.77 3.17 22.99
C ILE A 45 4.52 2.45 24.12
N HIS A 46 4.45 2.96 25.35
CA HIS A 46 5.15 2.35 26.48
C HIS A 46 4.67 0.92 26.79
N HIS A 47 3.37 0.65 26.67
CA HIS A 47 2.81 -0.69 26.84
C HIS A 47 3.34 -1.67 25.77
N ARG A 48 3.41 -1.21 24.52
CA ARG A 48 3.94 -1.98 23.40
C ARG A 48 5.41 -2.33 23.59
N ASP A 49 6.23 -1.38 24.04
CA ASP A 49 7.66 -1.58 24.29
C ASP A 49 7.95 -2.61 25.40
N GLN A 50 7.01 -2.80 26.32
CA GLN A 50 7.07 -3.83 27.37
C GLN A 50 6.60 -5.21 26.90
N GLY A 51 6.32 -5.39 25.60
CA GLY A 51 5.84 -6.64 25.03
C GLY A 51 4.33 -6.87 25.17
N GLY A 52 3.59 -5.85 25.62
CA GLY A 52 2.13 -5.88 25.70
C GLY A 52 1.51 -5.74 24.31
N HIS A 53 1.43 -6.85 23.56
CA HIS A 53 0.72 -6.90 22.29
C HIS A 53 -0.66 -7.52 22.45
N SER A 54 -1.70 -6.82 22.00
CA SER A 54 -3.02 -7.42 21.88
C SER A 54 -3.08 -8.41 20.70
N VAL A 55 -4.00 -9.38 20.75
CA VAL A 55 -4.24 -10.28 19.60
C VAL A 55 -4.63 -9.48 18.35
N GLY A 56 -5.38 -8.38 18.52
CA GLY A 56 -5.78 -7.49 17.44
C GLY A 56 -4.59 -6.83 16.74
N GLU A 57 -3.61 -6.34 17.50
CA GLU A 57 -2.36 -5.80 16.95
C GLU A 57 -1.60 -6.83 16.13
N ILE A 58 -1.42 -8.03 16.68
CA ILE A 58 -0.70 -9.12 15.99
C ILE A 58 -1.42 -9.47 14.69
N TRP A 59 -2.74 -9.62 14.74
CA TRP A 59 -3.58 -9.94 13.57
C TRP A 59 -3.46 -8.88 12.47
N GLN A 60 -3.55 -7.60 12.85
CA GLN A 60 -3.48 -6.48 11.92
C GLN A 60 -2.09 -6.36 11.29
N ARG A 61 -1.02 -6.42 12.10
CA ARG A 61 0.37 -6.34 11.63
C ARG A 61 0.75 -7.53 10.75
N ALA A 62 0.27 -8.73 11.06
CA ALA A 62 0.50 -9.91 10.24
C ALA A 62 -0.38 -9.93 8.96
N GLY A 63 -1.32 -8.99 8.82
CA GLY A 63 -2.18 -8.88 7.64
C GLY A 63 -3.03 -10.14 7.42
N LEU A 64 -3.47 -10.82 8.48
CA LEU A 64 -4.11 -12.14 8.36
C LEU A 64 -5.45 -12.13 7.60
N SER A 65 -6.08 -10.96 7.50
CA SER A 65 -7.29 -10.75 6.70
C SER A 65 -7.00 -10.14 5.32
N CYS A 66 -5.75 -9.78 5.01
CA CYS A 66 -5.43 -9.14 3.75
C CYS A 66 -5.45 -10.18 2.61
N PRO A 67 -6.12 -9.90 1.48
CA PRO A 67 -6.00 -10.72 0.28
C PRO A 67 -4.55 -10.71 -0.23
N SER A 68 -4.13 -11.83 -0.80
CA SER A 68 -2.85 -11.94 -1.50
C SER A 68 -2.82 -11.05 -2.75
N ARG A 69 -1.61 -10.73 -3.23
CA ARG A 69 -1.44 -9.95 -4.46
C ARG A 69 -2.03 -10.64 -5.70
N SER A 70 -2.02 -11.98 -5.75
CA SER A 70 -2.65 -12.75 -6.82
C SER A 70 -4.18 -12.66 -6.77
N GLU A 71 -4.78 -12.67 -5.58
CA GLU A 71 -6.21 -12.46 -5.43
C GLU A 71 -6.61 -11.05 -5.83
N LEU A 72 -5.84 -10.03 -5.42
CA LEU A 72 -6.04 -8.64 -5.88
C LEU A 72 -5.94 -8.51 -7.41
N SER A 73 -5.02 -9.26 -8.04
CA SER A 73 -4.91 -9.30 -9.51
C SER A 73 -6.14 -9.93 -10.15
N GLY A 74 -6.63 -11.05 -9.60
CA GLY A 74 -7.86 -11.69 -10.07
C GLY A 74 -9.11 -10.82 -9.87
N TYR A 75 -9.15 -10.04 -8.79
CA TYR A 75 -10.19 -9.05 -8.54
C TYR A 75 -10.17 -7.94 -9.60
N LEU A 76 -8.99 -7.36 -9.86
CA LEU A 76 -8.79 -6.33 -10.88
C LEU A 76 -9.21 -6.82 -12.28
N LEU A 77 -8.88 -8.07 -12.62
CA LEU A 77 -9.22 -8.69 -13.90
C LEU A 77 -10.64 -9.28 -13.95
N GLN A 78 -11.40 -9.23 -12.85
CA GLN A 78 -12.75 -9.78 -12.73
C GLN A 78 -12.84 -11.29 -13.05
N THR A 79 -11.81 -12.05 -12.67
CA THR A 79 -11.70 -13.50 -13.00
C THR A 79 -11.99 -14.42 -11.82
N MET A 80 -12.66 -13.94 -10.78
CA MET A 80 -12.95 -14.69 -9.56
C MET A 80 -14.45 -14.77 -9.26
N PRO A 81 -14.89 -15.74 -8.43
CA PRO A 81 -16.30 -15.83 -8.02
C PRO A 81 -16.78 -14.56 -7.30
N GLU A 82 -18.08 -14.28 -7.40
CA GLU A 82 -18.71 -13.07 -6.85
C GLU A 82 -18.48 -12.91 -5.34
N GLU A 83 -18.56 -13.99 -4.57
CA GLU A 83 -18.32 -13.96 -3.12
C GLU A 83 -16.88 -13.54 -2.78
N ALA A 84 -15.90 -14.05 -3.53
CA ALA A 84 -14.49 -13.70 -3.34
C ALA A 84 -14.22 -12.24 -3.71
N ALA A 85 -14.83 -11.76 -4.80
CA ALA A 85 -14.76 -10.36 -5.20
C ALA A 85 -15.42 -9.45 -4.15
N GLY A 86 -16.55 -9.86 -3.59
CA GLY A 86 -17.25 -9.13 -2.54
C GLY A 86 -16.42 -8.98 -1.26
N TYR A 87 -15.68 -10.01 -0.85
CA TYR A 87 -14.75 -9.91 0.28
C TYR A 87 -13.64 -8.88 0.03
N ILE A 88 -13.04 -8.91 -1.15
CA ILE A 88 -11.97 -7.96 -1.52
C ILE A 88 -12.50 -6.54 -1.58
N GLU A 89 -13.69 -6.32 -2.16
CA GLU A 89 -14.32 -5.01 -2.19
C GLU A 89 -14.60 -4.48 -0.77
N PHE A 90 -15.14 -5.31 0.11
CA PHE A 90 -15.33 -4.96 1.52
C PHE A 90 -14.00 -4.59 2.20
N HIS A 91 -12.94 -5.36 1.95
CA HIS A 91 -11.63 -5.12 2.53
C HIS A 91 -11.01 -3.79 2.03
N LEU A 92 -11.21 -3.46 0.75
CA LEU A 92 -10.69 -2.24 0.14
C LEU A 92 -11.50 -1.00 0.52
N LYS A 93 -12.83 -1.08 0.58
CA LYS A 93 -13.71 0.09 0.73
C LYS A 93 -14.24 0.30 2.15
N THR A 94 -14.56 -0.77 2.87
CA THR A 94 -15.15 -0.69 4.21
C THR A 94 -14.08 -0.76 5.29
N ILE A 95 -13.18 -1.73 5.21
CA ILE A 95 -12.01 -1.77 6.11
C ILE A 95 -11.04 -0.64 5.75
N GLY A 96 -10.90 -0.33 4.46
CA GLY A 96 -10.02 0.74 4.00
C GLY A 96 -8.54 0.39 4.19
N CYS A 97 -8.16 -0.88 3.99
CA CYS A 97 -6.80 -1.34 4.24
C CYS A 97 -5.80 -0.68 3.28
N ARG A 98 -4.96 0.21 3.82
CA ARG A 98 -3.96 0.98 3.06
C ARG A 98 -3.00 0.10 2.26
N VAL A 99 -2.55 -1.02 2.85
CA VAL A 99 -1.61 -1.94 2.19
C VAL A 99 -2.24 -2.60 0.96
N CYS A 100 -3.50 -3.02 1.05
CA CYS A 100 -4.21 -3.64 -0.07
C CYS A 100 -4.56 -2.62 -1.15
N GLN A 101 -4.96 -1.40 -0.77
CA GLN A 101 -5.19 -0.31 -1.72
C GLN A 101 -3.92 0.06 -2.49
N ALA A 102 -2.77 0.15 -1.79
CA ALA A 102 -1.48 0.39 -2.44
C ALA A 102 -1.10 -0.75 -3.41
N ASN A 103 -1.29 -2.01 -2.99
CA ASN A 103 -1.04 -3.15 -3.87
C ASN A 103 -1.93 -3.13 -5.12
N LEU A 104 -3.22 -2.79 -4.97
CA LEU A 104 -4.14 -2.69 -6.09
C LEU A 104 -3.73 -1.57 -7.05
N LYS A 105 -3.39 -0.38 -6.52
CA LYS A 105 -2.84 0.75 -7.28
C LYS A 105 -1.61 0.33 -8.10
N ASP A 106 -0.67 -0.38 -7.49
CA ASP A 106 0.53 -0.87 -8.20
C ASP A 106 0.15 -1.83 -9.34
N LEU A 107 -0.81 -2.71 -9.12
CA LEU A 107 -1.30 -3.65 -10.16
C LEU A 107 -1.97 -2.91 -11.33
N GLU A 108 -2.79 -1.90 -11.03
CA GLU A 108 -3.42 -1.03 -12.04
C GLU A 108 -2.37 -0.30 -12.89
N ASP A 109 -1.36 0.29 -12.23
CA ASP A 109 -0.29 1.02 -12.91
C ASP A 109 0.55 0.08 -13.82
N HIS A 110 0.80 -1.16 -13.37
CA HIS A 110 1.47 -2.18 -14.19
C HIS A 110 0.66 -2.61 -15.41
N ALA A 111 -0.66 -2.75 -15.29
CA ALA A 111 -1.55 -3.10 -16.39
C ALA A 111 -1.50 -2.00 -17.47
N GLN A 112 -1.63 -0.74 -17.07
CA GLN A 112 -1.58 0.42 -17.98
C GLN A 112 -0.23 0.57 -18.70
N GLN A 113 0.88 0.31 -18.01
CA GLN A 113 2.22 0.37 -18.62
C GLN A 113 2.43 -0.70 -19.70
N THR A 114 1.84 -1.88 -19.54
CA THR A 114 1.96 -2.98 -20.51
C THR A 114 1.24 -2.65 -21.81
N GLU A 115 0.07 -2.00 -21.73
CA GLU A 115 -0.69 -1.54 -22.90
C GLU A 115 0.04 -0.40 -23.66
N ALA A 116 0.75 0.48 -22.96
CA ALA A 116 1.50 1.60 -23.56
C ALA A 116 2.89 1.22 -24.14
N ALA A 117 3.32 -0.04 -23.99
CA ALA A 117 4.69 -0.48 -24.24
C ALA A 117 5.18 -0.68 -25.70
N PRO A 118 4.36 -0.77 -26.78
CA PRO A 118 4.91 -1.09 -28.10
C PRO A 118 5.89 -0.02 -28.62
N GLY A 119 5.60 1.26 -28.39
CA GLY A 119 6.41 2.36 -28.92
C GLY A 119 7.67 2.69 -28.11
N ARG A 120 7.66 2.44 -26.79
CA ARG A 120 8.76 2.82 -25.89
C ARG A 120 9.92 1.82 -25.92
N ARG A 121 9.63 0.50 -25.97
CA ARG A 121 10.68 -0.54 -26.10
C ARG A 121 11.42 -0.44 -27.44
N ARG A 122 10.70 -0.07 -28.50
CA ARG A 122 11.26 0.11 -29.84
C ARG A 122 12.29 1.24 -29.89
N ARG A 123 12.02 2.36 -29.23
CA ARG A 123 12.96 3.50 -29.13
C ARG A 123 14.25 3.17 -28.39
N PHE A 124 14.18 2.41 -27.28
CA PHE A 124 15.37 1.99 -26.56
C PHE A 124 16.21 1.00 -27.40
N PHE A 125 15.57 0.06 -28.10
CA PHE A 125 16.24 -0.86 -29.00
C PHE A 125 16.87 -0.15 -30.21
N GLU A 126 16.17 0.80 -30.83
CA GLU A 126 16.67 1.60 -31.95
C GLU A 126 17.85 2.51 -31.52
N SER A 127 17.86 3.01 -30.28
CA SER A 127 18.97 3.81 -29.75
C SER A 127 20.23 3.01 -29.41
N SER A 128 20.09 1.71 -29.06
CA SER A 128 21.23 0.85 -28.71
C SER A 128 21.78 0.06 -29.90
N ALA A 129 20.97 -0.19 -30.94
CA ALA A 129 21.42 -0.83 -32.18
C ALA A 129 22.43 0.04 -32.96
N GLY A 130 22.40 1.36 -32.81
CA GLY A 130 23.35 2.29 -33.44
C GLY A 130 24.76 2.30 -32.85
N LEU A 131 24.96 1.75 -31.64
CA LEU A 131 26.28 1.75 -30.96
C LEU A 131 27.06 0.44 -31.16
N LEU A 132 26.40 -0.62 -31.62
CA LEU A 132 27.01 -1.95 -31.79
C LEU A 132 27.44 -2.25 -33.25
N GLN A 133 27.11 -1.37 -34.20
CA GLN A 133 27.53 -1.52 -35.60
C GLN A 133 28.91 -0.91 -35.90
N ASP A 134 29.50 -0.17 -34.97
CA ASP A 134 30.77 0.57 -35.18
C ASP A 134 32.01 -0.17 -34.66
N SER A 135 31.91 -1.48 -34.39
CA SER A 135 33.02 -2.29 -33.85
C SER A 135 33.30 -3.58 -34.62
N ALA A 136 32.64 -3.79 -35.77
CA ALA A 136 32.78 -5.02 -36.55
C ALA A 136 33.63 -4.85 -37.82
N ASP A 137 34.24 -3.68 -38.06
CA ASP A 137 34.92 -3.38 -39.33
C ASP A 137 36.34 -2.79 -39.18
N SER A 138 37.05 -3.14 -38.10
CA SER A 138 38.42 -2.66 -37.87
C SER A 138 39.37 -3.75 -37.38
N ASP A 139 39.44 -4.87 -38.12
CA ASP A 139 40.55 -5.84 -38.04
C ASP A 139 40.75 -6.52 -39.42
N GLU A 140 41.15 -5.74 -40.42
CA GLU A 140 41.94 -6.22 -41.57
C GLU A 140 43.03 -5.16 -41.84
N PHE A 141 44.25 -5.41 -41.33
CA PHE A 141 45.58 -5.28 -41.97
C PHE A 141 46.71 -5.29 -40.93
#